data_AF-A0A510T9H3-F1
#
_entry.id   AF-A0A510T9H3-F1
#
_cell.length_a   1.000
_cell.length_b   1.000
_cell.length_c   1.000
_cell.angle_alpha   90.00
_cell.angle_beta   90.00
_cell.angle_gamma   90.00
#
_symmetry.space_group_name_H-M   'P 1'
#
loop_
_entity.id
_entity.type
_entity.pdbx_description
1 polymer ?
#
loop_
_entity_poly.entity_id
_entity_poly.type
_entity_poly.pdbx_seq_one_letter_code
_entity_poly.pdbx_strand_id
1 'polypeptide(L)'
;MPALGISLALLLVACNRPEVSEIPKVICGTPVDPALTRRLGTPTGEWREYNRFSRAEAITAPCLIRSSRDVILNFRFSWRPVATDLMYLAEDTGSVSRVTEPRSVRSSYKTVVGTDGAIAQTRCKNKGGNYFTLTLQLPQVKLADQSHRADIENFMRAYFPATLATLGCVTSAT
;
A
#
# COMPACT_ATOMS: atom_id res chain seq x y z
N MET A 1 37.66 17.21 -61.34
CA MET A 1 36.19 17.12 -61.42
C MET A 1 35.82 15.66 -61.60
N PRO A 2 34.85 15.11 -60.82
CA PRO A 2 34.30 15.63 -59.55
C PRO A 2 35.42 15.57 -58.45
N ALA A 3 35.27 15.29 -57.15
CA ALA A 3 34.13 15.09 -56.23
C ALA A 3 34.55 15.50 -54.79
N LEU A 4 33.59 15.76 -53.90
CA LEU A 4 33.74 15.59 -52.45
C LEU A 4 32.67 14.61 -51.95
N GLY A 5 33.07 13.58 -51.19
CA GLY A 5 32.16 12.65 -50.53
C GLY A 5 31.96 13.04 -49.07
N ILE A 6 30.95 13.87 -48.76
CA ILE A 6 30.60 14.23 -47.38
C ILE A 6 29.70 13.13 -46.80
N SER A 7 30.29 12.21 -46.03
CA SER A 7 29.55 11.16 -45.31
C SER A 7 28.75 11.76 -44.14
N LEU A 8 27.45 11.98 -44.36
CA LEU A 8 26.56 12.53 -43.35
C LEU A 8 26.17 11.47 -42.30
N ALA A 9 26.89 11.42 -41.18
CA ALA A 9 26.61 10.48 -40.10
C ALA A 9 25.32 10.85 -39.35
N LEU A 10 24.22 10.14 -39.64
CA LEU A 10 22.96 10.27 -38.88
C LEU A 10 23.14 9.73 -37.46
N LEU A 11 23.29 10.64 -36.50
CA LEU A 11 23.16 10.35 -35.08
C LEU A 11 21.69 10.00 -34.77
N LEU A 12 21.38 8.71 -34.80
CA LEU A 12 20.12 8.15 -34.30
C LEU A 12 20.05 8.35 -32.78
N VAL A 13 19.56 9.52 -32.35
CA VAL A 13 19.21 9.78 -30.95
C VAL A 13 17.98 8.94 -30.63
N ALA A 14 18.23 7.71 -30.18
CA ALA A 14 17.21 6.83 -29.64
C ALA A 14 16.62 7.48 -28.39
N CYS A 15 15.47 8.15 -28.55
CA CYS A 15 14.66 8.65 -27.44
C CYS A 15 14.12 7.46 -26.63
N ASN A 16 14.97 6.89 -25.79
CA ASN A 16 14.68 5.78 -24.91
C ASN A 16 13.70 6.26 -23.84
N ARG A 17 12.41 6.26 -24.18
CA ARG A 17 11.32 6.58 -23.27
C ARG A 17 11.44 5.61 -22.09
N PRO A 18 11.56 6.09 -20.84
CA PRO A 18 11.57 5.18 -19.70
C PRO A 18 10.26 4.39 -19.72
N GLU A 19 10.36 3.06 -19.69
CA GLU A 19 9.18 2.21 -19.63
C GLU A 19 8.37 2.58 -18.39
N VAL A 20 7.07 2.81 -18.57
CA VAL A 20 6.16 3.12 -17.47
C VAL A 20 6.03 1.84 -16.64
N SER A 21 6.80 1.78 -15.55
CA SER A 21 6.97 0.59 -14.72
C SER A 21 5.62 -0.04 -14.36
N GLU A 22 5.44 -1.31 -14.73
CA GLU A 22 4.15 -1.98 -14.57
C GLU A 22 3.78 -2.02 -13.08
N ILE A 23 2.56 -1.55 -12.79
CA ILE A 23 2.05 -1.47 -11.42
C ILE A 23 1.83 -2.90 -10.89
N PRO A 24 2.36 -3.24 -9.69
CA PRO A 24 2.36 -4.60 -9.20
C PRO A 24 0.96 -5.18 -9.00
N LYS A 25 0.78 -6.42 -9.50
CA LYS A 25 -0.43 -7.25 -9.35
C LYS A 25 -0.48 -7.99 -8.00
N VAL A 26 0.61 -7.93 -7.24
CA VAL A 26 0.76 -8.48 -5.89
C VAL A 26 1.54 -7.47 -5.07
N ILE A 27 1.02 -7.10 -3.90
CA ILE A 27 1.66 -6.19 -2.94
C ILE A 27 1.75 -6.89 -1.60
N CYS A 28 2.92 -6.93 -0.99
CA CYS A 28 3.20 -7.62 0.27
C CYS A 28 2.78 -9.11 0.27
N GLY A 29 2.79 -9.76 -0.90
CA GLY A 29 2.28 -11.11 -1.14
C GLY A 29 0.74 -11.24 -1.20
N THR A 30 -0.02 -10.15 -1.12
CA THR A 30 -1.48 -10.11 -1.32
C THR A 30 -1.78 -9.73 -2.79
N PRO A 31 -2.59 -10.51 -3.53
CA PRO A 31 -3.06 -10.13 -4.87
C PRO A 31 -3.88 -8.83 -4.85
N VAL A 32 -3.68 -7.96 -5.83
CA VAL A 32 -4.35 -6.66 -5.92
C VAL A 32 -4.59 -6.26 -7.38
N ASP A 33 -5.72 -5.58 -7.64
CA ASP A 33 -5.96 -4.94 -8.93
C ASP A 33 -5.01 -3.73 -9.11
N PRO A 34 -4.13 -3.71 -10.13
CA PRO A 34 -3.26 -2.57 -10.40
C PRO A 34 -4.01 -1.25 -10.62
N ALA A 35 -5.29 -1.28 -11.03
CA ALA A 35 -6.11 -0.09 -11.18
C ALA A 35 -6.54 0.53 -9.83
N LEU A 36 -6.59 -0.24 -8.74
CA LEU A 36 -6.72 0.30 -7.37
C LEU A 36 -5.41 0.95 -6.93
N THR A 37 -4.30 0.20 -7.03
CA THR A 37 -2.96 0.67 -6.65
C THR A 37 -2.59 1.99 -7.36
N ARG A 38 -2.90 2.12 -8.65
CA ARG A 38 -2.64 3.33 -9.47
C ARG A 38 -3.22 4.61 -8.89
N ARG A 39 -4.31 4.54 -8.12
CA ARG A 39 -5.00 5.72 -7.57
C ARG A 39 -4.51 6.15 -6.19
N LEU A 40 -3.62 5.36 -5.57
CA LEU A 40 -2.92 5.75 -4.34
C LEU A 40 -1.62 6.53 -4.60
N GLY A 41 -1.14 6.56 -5.85
CA GLY A 41 0.03 7.35 -6.22
C GLY A 41 0.53 7.06 -7.63
N THR A 42 0.96 8.11 -8.32
CA THR A 42 1.65 8.01 -9.61
C THR A 42 3.11 7.59 -9.37
N PRO A 43 3.60 6.50 -9.98
CA PRO A 43 5.01 6.13 -9.88
C PRO A 43 5.91 7.13 -10.60
N THR A 44 6.94 7.58 -9.88
CA THR A 44 8.07 8.40 -10.35
C THR A 44 9.21 7.59 -10.98
N GLY A 45 9.12 6.25 -10.94
CA GLY A 45 10.13 5.32 -11.45
C GLY A 45 9.74 3.86 -11.22
N GLU A 46 10.74 2.99 -11.12
CA GLU A 46 10.55 1.56 -10.86
C GLU A 46 9.92 1.29 -9.48
N TRP A 47 8.91 0.40 -9.46
CA TRP A 47 8.31 -0.12 -8.21
C TRP A 47 9.25 -1.12 -7.53
N ARG A 48 9.53 -0.92 -6.23
CA ARG A 48 10.33 -1.84 -5.42
C ARG A 48 9.65 -2.14 -4.08
N GLU A 49 9.44 -3.42 -3.80
CA GLU A 49 8.91 -3.91 -2.52
C GLU A 49 10.06 -4.24 -1.55
N TYR A 50 9.97 -3.74 -0.31
CA TYR A 50 10.74 -4.22 0.84
C TYR A 50 9.77 -4.81 1.86
N ASN A 51 9.82 -6.13 2.06
CA ASN A 51 8.79 -6.85 2.80
C ASN A 51 9.41 -7.75 3.87
N ARG A 52 8.96 -7.59 5.13
CA ARG A 52 9.28 -8.49 6.25
C ARG A 52 8.06 -9.24 6.79
N PHE A 53 6.93 -9.19 6.08
CA PHE A 53 5.69 -9.87 6.45
C PHE A 53 5.73 -11.35 6.05
N SER A 54 6.22 -12.18 6.96
CA SER A 54 6.04 -13.63 6.91
C SER A 54 4.57 -13.97 7.22
N ARG A 55 3.96 -14.83 6.40
CA ARG A 55 2.60 -15.35 6.64
C ARG A 55 2.58 -16.53 7.62
N ALA A 56 3.73 -17.19 7.81
CA ALA A 56 3.90 -18.29 8.76
C ALA A 56 4.19 -17.79 10.19
N GLU A 57 4.84 -16.63 10.32
CA GLU A 57 5.18 -16.02 11.61
C GLU A 57 4.19 -14.91 11.97
N ALA A 58 3.59 -15.02 13.14
CA ALA A 58 2.59 -14.07 13.63
C ALA A 58 3.20 -12.78 14.22
N ILE A 59 4.27 -12.26 13.60
CA ILE A 59 5.02 -11.10 14.07
C ILE A 59 4.40 -9.78 13.58
N THR A 60 4.67 -8.67 14.28
CA THR A 60 4.37 -7.33 13.75
C THR A 60 5.47 -6.94 12.77
N ALA A 61 5.12 -6.71 11.50
CA ALA A 61 6.08 -6.51 10.42
C ALA A 61 5.69 -5.38 9.45
N PRO A 62 6.67 -4.60 8.95
CA PRO A 62 6.44 -3.65 7.87
C PRO A 62 6.55 -4.30 6.49
N CYS A 63 5.86 -3.72 5.52
CA CYS A 63 6.10 -3.87 4.10
C CYS A 63 6.02 -2.47 3.46
N LEU A 64 7.07 -2.09 2.73
CA LEU A 64 7.21 -0.78 2.11
C LEU A 64 7.24 -0.93 0.60
N ILE A 65 6.39 -0.18 -0.09
CA ILE A 65 6.40 -0.07 -1.54
C ILE A 65 7.01 1.27 -1.90
N ARG A 66 8.05 1.24 -2.72
CA ARG A 66 8.82 2.42 -3.14
C ARG A 66 8.71 2.63 -4.64
N SER A 67 8.77 3.89 -5.05
CA SER A 67 9.00 4.29 -6.43
C SER A 67 10.30 5.09 -6.48
N SER A 68 11.30 4.60 -7.21
CA SER A 68 12.66 5.17 -7.17
C SER A 68 13.20 5.25 -5.73
N ARG A 69 13.28 6.44 -5.12
CA ARG A 69 13.73 6.64 -3.73
C ARG A 69 12.57 6.79 -2.73
N ASP A 70 11.38 7.14 -3.17
CA ASP A 70 10.29 7.57 -2.31
C ASP A 70 9.44 6.38 -1.84
N VAL A 71 8.97 6.40 -0.59
CA VAL A 71 7.99 5.42 -0.09
C VAL A 71 6.60 5.91 -0.47
N ILE A 72 5.90 5.13 -1.29
CA ILE A 72 4.56 5.49 -1.82
C ILE A 72 3.43 4.69 -1.17
N LEU A 73 3.73 3.55 -0.56
CA LEU A 73 2.82 2.84 0.35
C LEU A 73 3.63 2.27 1.52
N ASN A 74 3.18 2.50 2.75
CA ASN A 74 3.71 1.89 3.96
C ASN A 74 2.61 1.02 4.59
N PHE A 75 2.82 -0.29 4.60
CA PHE A 75 1.93 -1.26 5.24
C PHE A 75 2.55 -1.75 6.55
N ARG A 76 1.74 -1.79 7.61
CA ARG A 76 2.10 -2.43 8.87
C ARG A 76 1.09 -3.53 9.19
N PHE A 77 1.60 -4.75 9.21
CA PHE A 77 0.87 -5.95 9.58
C PHE A 77 1.12 -6.23 11.07
N SER A 78 0.08 -6.55 11.83
CA SER A 78 0.22 -6.84 13.25
C SER A 78 -0.85 -7.77 13.78
N TRP A 79 -0.48 -8.54 14.82
CA TRP A 79 -1.41 -9.30 15.64
C TRP A 79 -1.43 -8.79 17.08
N ARG A 80 -2.58 -8.95 17.74
CA ARG A 80 -2.78 -8.62 19.16
C ARG A 80 -3.66 -9.68 19.84
N PRO A 81 -3.48 -9.93 21.16
CA PRO A 81 -4.32 -10.86 21.90
C PRO A 81 -5.75 -10.34 22.09
N VAL A 82 -5.93 -9.02 22.11
CA VAL A 82 -7.21 -8.30 22.26
C VAL A 82 -7.45 -7.35 21.09
N ALA A 83 -8.71 -6.98 20.84
CA ALA A 83 -9.06 -5.99 19.84
C ALA A 83 -8.52 -4.61 20.26
N THR A 84 -7.86 -3.90 19.34
CA THR A 84 -7.44 -2.51 19.58
C THR A 84 -8.57 -1.56 19.20
N ASP A 85 -8.66 -0.39 19.85
CA ASP A 85 -9.51 0.67 19.32
C ASP A 85 -8.82 1.41 18.18
N LEU A 86 -9.52 1.57 17.05
CA LEU A 86 -8.91 2.07 15.82
C LEU A 86 -8.93 3.60 15.73
N MET A 87 -9.83 4.28 16.44
CA MET A 87 -9.79 5.74 16.48
C MET A 87 -8.60 6.18 17.33
N TYR A 88 -8.50 5.67 18.57
CA TYR A 88 -7.32 5.86 19.42
C TYR A 88 -6.00 5.50 18.69
N LEU A 89 -5.94 4.37 17.98
CA LEU A 89 -4.75 3.95 17.24
C LEU A 89 -4.43 4.85 16.01
N ALA A 90 -5.39 5.57 15.47
CA ALA A 90 -5.21 6.51 14.36
C ALA A 90 -4.84 7.93 14.84
N GLU A 91 -5.35 8.33 16.00
CA GLU A 91 -5.10 9.63 16.64
C GLU A 91 -3.80 9.64 17.46
N ASP A 92 -3.33 8.48 17.93
CA ASP A 92 -2.08 8.33 18.69
C ASP A 92 -0.88 8.95 17.94
N THR A 93 -0.14 9.80 18.65
CA THR A 93 1.06 10.45 18.14
C THR A 93 2.27 9.52 18.09
N GLY A 94 2.15 8.30 18.64
CA GLY A 94 3.06 7.19 18.40
C GLY A 94 3.34 6.97 16.91
N SER A 95 4.63 6.86 16.57
CA SER A 95 5.20 6.93 15.21
C SER A 95 4.86 5.75 14.27
N VAL A 96 3.78 5.01 14.54
CA VAL A 96 3.59 3.64 14.07
C VAL A 96 2.18 3.31 13.54
N SER A 97 1.22 4.23 13.68
CA SER A 97 -0.15 4.05 13.19
C SER A 97 -0.92 5.32 12.78
N ARG A 98 -0.40 6.53 13.06
CA ARG A 98 -1.10 7.81 12.81
C ARG A 98 -1.75 7.89 11.43
N VAL A 99 -3.01 8.32 11.40
CA VAL A 99 -3.80 8.60 10.18
C VAL A 99 -4.48 9.97 10.36
N THR A 100 -4.35 10.86 9.39
CA THR A 100 -4.79 12.25 9.46
C THR A 100 -6.28 12.39 9.17
N GLU A 101 -7.00 13.13 10.02
CA GLU A 101 -8.47 13.24 10.00
C GLU A 101 -9.18 11.87 9.86
N PRO A 102 -8.97 10.95 10.81
CA PRO A 102 -9.51 9.60 10.72
C PRO A 102 -11.02 9.61 10.94
N ARG A 103 -11.76 8.86 10.12
CA ARG A 103 -13.19 8.60 10.31
C ARG A 103 -13.50 7.11 10.17
N SER A 104 -14.41 6.61 10.99
CA SER A 104 -14.98 5.26 10.81
C SER A 104 -15.77 5.19 9.51
N VAL A 105 -15.63 4.10 8.76
CA VAL A 105 -16.33 3.89 7.48
C VAL A 105 -17.19 2.62 7.53
N ARG A 106 -18.30 2.61 6.78
CA ARG A 106 -19.16 1.40 6.68
C ARG A 106 -18.44 0.34 5.84
N SER A 107 -18.12 -0.77 6.48
CA SER A 107 -17.27 -1.86 5.98
C SER A 107 -17.70 -3.16 6.65
N SER A 108 -17.39 -4.31 6.05
CA SER A 108 -17.59 -5.64 6.67
C SER A 108 -16.60 -5.94 7.81
N TYR A 109 -15.70 -5.00 8.10
CA TYR A 109 -14.66 -5.09 9.12
C TYR A 109 -14.59 -3.77 9.90
N LYS A 110 -14.00 -3.76 11.09
CA LYS A 110 -13.73 -2.50 11.80
C LYS A 110 -12.69 -1.73 10.98
N THR A 111 -13.04 -0.57 10.45
CA THR A 111 -12.17 0.21 9.55
C THR A 111 -12.30 1.71 9.80
N VAL A 112 -11.16 2.39 9.90
CA VAL A 112 -11.04 3.85 9.88
C VAL A 112 -10.20 4.29 8.68
N VAL A 113 -10.52 5.44 8.08
CA VAL A 113 -9.84 6.00 6.91
C VAL A 113 -9.66 7.51 7.11
N GLY A 114 -8.47 8.02 6.79
CA GLY A 114 -8.12 9.44 6.81
C GLY A 114 -7.73 9.96 5.43
N THR A 115 -7.04 11.10 5.39
CA THR A 115 -6.52 11.68 4.13
C THR A 115 -5.29 10.94 3.60
N ASP A 116 -4.44 10.45 4.50
CA ASP A 116 -3.10 9.90 4.23
C ASP A 116 -2.97 8.39 4.53
N GLY A 117 -4.03 7.74 5.02
CA GLY A 117 -3.97 6.33 5.41
C GLY A 117 -5.28 5.75 5.93
N ALA A 118 -5.21 4.50 6.39
CA ALA A 118 -6.33 3.75 6.92
C ALA A 118 -5.87 2.62 7.85
N ILE A 119 -6.74 2.19 8.75
CA ILE A 119 -6.53 1.02 9.61
C ILE A 119 -7.75 0.12 9.53
N ALA A 120 -7.52 -1.17 9.27
CA ALA A 120 -8.56 -2.20 9.28
C ALA A 120 -8.19 -3.34 10.24
N GLN A 121 -9.17 -3.82 11.00
CA GLN A 121 -9.00 -4.88 12.00
C GLN A 121 -10.15 -5.87 11.94
N THR A 122 -9.83 -7.15 12.14
CA THR A 122 -10.81 -8.22 12.39
C THR A 122 -10.27 -9.25 13.37
N ARG A 123 -11.14 -10.15 13.83
CA ARG A 123 -10.73 -11.35 14.56
C ARG A 123 -10.11 -12.33 13.56
N CYS A 124 -8.82 -12.60 13.71
CA CYS A 124 -8.15 -13.72 13.04
C CYS A 124 -7.12 -14.30 14.00
N LYS A 125 -7.34 -15.56 14.40
CA LYS A 125 -6.54 -16.22 15.44
C LYS A 125 -5.38 -17.00 14.82
N ASN A 126 -4.17 -16.70 15.27
CA ASN A 126 -2.98 -17.48 14.97
C ASN A 126 -2.07 -17.57 16.23
N LYS A 127 -0.78 -17.90 16.05
CA LYS A 127 0.17 -18.05 17.16
C LYS A 127 0.56 -16.75 17.89
N GLY A 128 0.29 -15.58 17.29
CA GLY A 128 0.70 -14.27 17.84
C GLY A 128 -0.46 -13.36 18.27
N GLY A 129 -1.71 -13.78 18.06
CA GLY A 129 -2.87 -13.03 18.53
C GLY A 129 -4.21 -13.63 18.12
N ASN A 130 -5.28 -13.00 18.61
CA ASN A 130 -6.66 -13.30 18.23
C ASN A 130 -7.22 -12.30 17.20
N TYR A 131 -6.56 -11.16 17.05
CA TYR A 131 -6.96 -10.07 16.15
C TYR A 131 -5.81 -9.71 15.23
N PHE A 132 -6.13 -9.53 13.95
CA PHE A 132 -5.23 -9.03 12.91
C PHE A 132 -5.59 -7.59 12.60
N THR A 133 -4.58 -6.73 12.57
CA THR A 133 -4.71 -5.30 12.24
C THR A 133 -3.70 -4.93 11.15
N LEU A 134 -4.23 -4.38 10.06
CA LEU A 134 -3.47 -3.81 8.95
C LEU A 134 -3.61 -2.29 8.97
N THR A 135 -2.48 -1.60 9.07
CA THR A 135 -2.38 -0.15 8.76
C THR A 135 -1.82 0.03 7.36
N LEU A 136 -2.40 0.95 6.60
CA LEU A 136 -1.86 1.53 5.37
C LEU A 136 -1.61 3.02 5.60
N GLN A 137 -0.46 3.52 5.17
CA GLN A 137 -0.14 4.95 5.06
C GLN A 137 0.44 5.24 3.66
N LEU A 138 0.23 6.46 3.18
CA LEU A 138 0.74 7.02 1.93
C LEU A 138 1.67 8.21 2.28
N PRO A 139 2.96 7.99 2.60
CA PRO A 139 3.85 9.04 3.13
C PRO A 139 4.08 10.25 2.22
N GLN A 140 3.74 10.13 0.93
CA GLN A 140 3.76 11.18 -0.08
C GLN A 140 2.58 12.15 0.00
N VAL A 141 1.47 11.76 0.63
CA VAL A 141 0.25 12.58 0.72
C VAL A 141 0.46 13.68 1.76
N LYS A 142 0.20 14.92 1.37
CA LYS A 142 0.30 16.08 2.27
C LYS A 142 -0.87 16.07 3.23
N LEU A 143 -0.66 16.44 4.49
CA LEU A 143 -1.70 16.40 5.54
C LEU A 143 -3.03 17.11 5.16
N ALA A 144 -2.94 18.18 4.36
CA ALA A 144 -4.09 18.96 3.89
C ALA A 144 -4.71 18.46 2.55
N ASP A 145 -4.17 17.41 1.93
CA ASP A 145 -4.69 16.85 0.69
C ASP A 145 -5.84 15.87 0.96
N GLN A 146 -7.06 16.34 0.71
CA GLN A 146 -8.30 15.61 0.95
C GLN A 146 -8.62 14.56 -0.14
N SER A 147 -7.93 14.58 -1.29
CA SER A 147 -8.35 13.85 -2.50
C SER A 147 -8.24 12.33 -2.38
N HIS A 148 -7.17 11.85 -1.73
CA HIS A 148 -6.84 10.41 -1.67
C HIS A 148 -7.80 9.58 -0.79
N ARG A 149 -8.56 10.20 0.14
CA ARG A 149 -9.40 9.49 1.13
C ARG A 149 -10.34 8.46 0.50
N ALA A 150 -10.98 8.80 -0.63
CA ALA A 150 -11.93 7.91 -1.31
C ALA A 150 -11.25 6.68 -1.95
N ASP A 151 -10.05 6.85 -2.50
CA ASP A 151 -9.31 5.75 -3.12
C ASP A 151 -8.56 4.88 -2.09
N ILE A 152 -8.12 5.45 -0.96
CA ILE A 152 -7.66 4.68 0.20
C ILE A 152 -8.79 3.79 0.72
N GLU A 153 -10.02 4.32 0.86
CA GLU A 153 -11.20 3.55 1.28
C GLU A 153 -11.50 2.39 0.31
N ASN A 154 -11.50 2.67 -1.00
CA ASN A 154 -11.76 1.67 -2.03
C ASN A 154 -10.65 0.62 -2.14
N PHE A 155 -9.38 1.01 -2.02
CA PHE A 155 -8.25 0.08 -1.97
C PHE A 155 -8.37 -0.85 -0.77
N MET A 156 -8.57 -0.31 0.44
CA MET A 156 -8.65 -1.12 1.66
C MET A 156 -9.87 -2.06 1.69
N ARG A 157 -11.00 -1.62 1.11
CA ARG A 157 -12.23 -2.43 0.92
C ARG A 157 -11.97 -3.71 0.12
N ALA A 158 -11.01 -3.72 -0.81
CA ALA A 158 -10.60 -4.91 -1.56
C ALA A 158 -9.36 -5.61 -0.96
N TYR A 159 -8.33 -4.84 -0.59
CA TYR A 159 -7.03 -5.36 -0.18
C TYR A 159 -7.03 -6.03 1.21
N PHE A 160 -7.85 -5.55 2.15
CA PHE A 160 -7.98 -6.18 3.47
C PHE A 160 -8.60 -7.58 3.41
N PRO A 161 -9.77 -7.82 2.78
CA PRO A 161 -10.30 -9.18 2.61
C PRO A 161 -9.39 -10.07 1.76
N ALA A 162 -8.73 -9.55 0.71
CA ALA A 162 -7.73 -10.32 -0.03
C ALA A 162 -6.56 -10.76 0.87
N THR A 163 -6.06 -9.86 1.73
CA THR A 163 -5.01 -10.18 2.72
C THR A 163 -5.47 -11.28 3.68
N LEU A 164 -6.69 -11.17 4.24
CA LEU A 164 -7.27 -12.17 5.13
C LEU A 164 -7.35 -13.57 4.47
N ALA A 165 -7.75 -13.63 3.20
CA ALA A 165 -7.76 -14.88 2.44
C ALA A 165 -6.35 -15.49 2.32
N THR A 166 -5.30 -14.70 2.03
CA THR A 166 -3.91 -15.19 2.00
C THR A 166 -3.36 -15.64 3.37
N LEU A 167 -4.08 -15.35 4.46
CA LEU A 167 -3.72 -15.72 5.84
C LEU A 167 -4.54 -16.90 6.37
N GLY A 168 -5.46 -17.46 5.58
CA GLY A 168 -6.40 -18.49 6.05
C GLY A 168 -7.40 -17.97 7.09
N CYS A 169 -7.56 -16.65 7.22
CA CYS A 169 -8.52 -16.03 8.11
C CYS A 169 -9.94 -16.23 7.56
N VAL A 170 -10.60 -17.34 7.91
CA VAL A 170 -12.02 -17.57 7.58
C VAL A 170 -12.86 -16.39 8.05
N THR A 171 -13.55 -15.75 7.12
CA THR A 171 -14.40 -14.60 7.37
C THR A 171 -15.70 -15.05 8.03
N SER A 172 -15.69 -15.17 9.36
CA SER A 172 -16.90 -15.29 10.17
C SER A 172 -17.72 -14.01 10.07
N ALA A 173 -18.50 -13.88 9.00
CA ALA A 173 -19.55 -12.88 8.90
C ALA A 173 -20.49 -13.04 10.11
N THR A 174 -20.82 -11.91 10.73
CA THR A 174 -21.72 -11.77 11.89
C THR A 174 -22.61 -10.57 11.60
#